data_AF-A0A3M2BLP6-F1
#
_entry.id   AF-A0A3M2BLP6-F1
#
_cell.length_a   1.000
_cell.length_b   1.000
_cell.length_c   1.000
_cell.angle_alpha   90.00
_cell.angle_beta   90.00
_cell.angle_gamma   90.00
#
_symmetry.space_group_name_H-M   'P 1'
#
loop_
_entity.id
_entity.type
_entity.pdbx_description
1 polymer ?
#
loop_
_entity_poly.entity_id
_entity_poly.type
_entity_poly.pdbx_seq_one_letter_code
_entity_poly.pdbx_strand_id
1 'polypeptide(L)'
;MRGFTLLDVLVAVAVIALLIAILAPTLSTVQETSRRVVCSSNLRQLGLGLQLYADDSRGQLPPSAFLRYGTDQSSEMMTLRLSPDTRIRVTRDGWDGLGILYRTEYLPTSGIFYCPSHHGDHPYEAYAEAWRSSTGEIVGNYHYRGRDSDGRHNIYTMVPETSLAADGMRTLDDYNHHVGLNVLRAGLHVAWLDDGEGSLAAMLANGDGGNGGSQAVDQAWDFIDSR
;
A
#
# COMPACT_ATOMS: atom_id res chain seq x y z
N MET A 1 -34.52 2.86 51.88
CA MET A 1 -33.70 2.79 50.64
C MET A 1 -34.36 1.73 49.76
N ARG A 2 -34.95 2.11 48.63
CA ARG A 2 -35.50 1.15 47.67
C ARG A 2 -34.30 0.43 47.05
N GLY A 3 -34.15 -0.85 47.35
CA GLY A 3 -33.10 -1.68 46.77
C GLY A 3 -33.40 -1.97 45.31
N PHE A 4 -32.39 -1.84 44.46
CA PHE A 4 -32.45 -2.33 43.08
C PHE A 4 -32.80 -3.82 43.10
N THR A 5 -33.76 -4.24 42.27
CA THR A 5 -34.06 -5.67 42.15
C THR A 5 -33.07 -6.32 41.16
N LEU A 6 -32.79 -7.61 41.34
CA LEU A 6 -31.97 -8.38 40.39
C LEU A 6 -32.59 -8.37 38.98
N LEU A 7 -33.92 -8.26 38.90
CA LEU A 7 -34.65 -8.20 37.63
C LEU A 7 -34.36 -6.90 36.88
N ASP A 8 -34.30 -5.77 37.58
CA ASP A 8 -33.98 -4.47 36.96
C ASP A 8 -32.59 -4.47 36.32
N VAL A 9 -31.60 -5.08 37.00
CA VAL A 9 -30.23 -5.22 36.46
C VAL A 9 -30.21 -6.19 35.28
N LEU A 10 -30.94 -7.31 35.35
CA LEU A 10 -31.00 -8.31 34.29
C LEU A 10 -31.59 -7.74 33.00
N VAL A 11 -32.71 -7.02 33.10
CA VAL A 11 -33.37 -6.39 31.95
C VAL A 11 -32.48 -5.31 31.34
N ALA A 12 -31.81 -4.51 32.17
CA ALA A 12 -30.89 -3.47 31.68
C ALA A 12 -29.72 -4.07 30.88
N VAL A 13 -29.07 -5.12 31.40
CA VAL A 13 -27.96 -5.78 30.69
C VAL A 13 -28.45 -6.46 29.41
N ALA A 14 -29.64 -7.07 29.41
CA ALA A 14 -30.22 -7.67 28.21
C ALA A 14 -30.46 -6.63 27.09
N VAL A 15 -30.97 -5.45 27.45
CA VAL A 15 -31.16 -4.35 26.49
C VAL A 15 -29.82 -3.81 25.99
N ILE A 16 -28.83 -3.60 26.86
CA ILE A 16 -27.49 -3.15 26.45
C ILE A 16 -26.83 -4.15 25.48
N ALA A 17 -26.90 -5.46 25.78
CA ALA A 17 -26.36 -6.49 24.92
C ALA A 17 -27.02 -6.51 23.54
N LEU A 18 -28.34 -6.34 23.46
CA LEU A 18 -29.07 -6.23 22.20
C LEU A 18 -28.63 -5.00 21.39
N LEU A 19 -28.47 -3.85 22.04
CA LEU A 19 -28.01 -2.63 21.36
C LEU A 19 -26.59 -2.81 20.81
N ILE A 20 -25.66 -3.35 21.60
CA ILE A 20 -24.28 -3.61 21.16
C ILE A 20 -24.26 -4.58 19.98
N ALA A 21 -25.09 -5.63 19.99
CA ALA A 21 -25.15 -6.61 18.91
C ALA A 21 -25.56 -5.98 17.57
N ILE A 22 -26.45 -4.98 17.58
CA ILE A 22 -26.86 -4.26 16.36
C ILE A 22 -25.79 -3.23 15.95
N LEU A 23 -25.12 -2.58 16.89
CA LEU A 23 -24.11 -1.55 16.61
C LEU A 23 -22.78 -2.12 16.11
N ALA A 24 -22.37 -3.30 16.58
CA ALA A 24 -21.07 -3.90 16.27
C ALA A 24 -20.75 -4.05 14.76
N PRO A 25 -21.64 -4.62 13.91
CA PRO A 25 -21.34 -4.77 12.47
C PRO A 25 -21.30 -3.43 11.73
N THR A 26 -22.09 -2.45 12.15
CA THR A 26 -22.03 -1.11 11.56
C THR A 26 -20.72 -0.42 11.90
N LEU A 27 -20.20 -0.61 13.12
CA LEU A 27 -18.94 0.01 13.52
C LEU A 27 -17.73 -0.50 12.71
N SER A 28 -17.68 -1.79 12.35
CA SER A 28 -16.57 -2.33 11.56
C SER A 28 -16.52 -1.75 10.14
N THR A 29 -17.68 -1.61 9.47
CA THR A 29 -17.77 -1.00 8.14
C THR A 29 -17.38 0.49 8.15
N VAL A 30 -17.74 1.23 9.19
CA VAL A 30 -17.34 2.63 9.39
C VAL A 30 -15.83 2.74 9.60
N GLN A 31 -15.24 1.85 10.41
CA GLN A 31 -13.79 1.82 10.61
C GLN A 31 -13.05 1.57 9.30
N GLU A 32 -13.50 0.62 8.49
CA GLU A 32 -12.84 0.33 7.20
C GLU A 32 -12.94 1.50 6.22
N THR A 33 -14.10 2.15 6.16
CA THR A 33 -14.28 3.36 5.36
C THR A 33 -13.32 4.47 5.82
N SER A 34 -13.16 4.65 7.13
CA SER A 34 -12.21 5.61 7.69
C SER A 34 -10.76 5.26 7.36
N ARG A 35 -10.38 3.98 7.46
CA ARG A 35 -9.03 3.52 7.12
C ARG A 35 -8.73 3.73 5.64
N ARG A 36 -9.68 3.42 4.76
CA ARG A 36 -9.58 3.70 3.32
C ARG A 36 -9.36 5.19 3.01
N VAL A 37 -10.02 6.10 3.72
CA VAL A 37 -9.77 7.55 3.58
C VAL A 37 -8.32 7.89 3.94
N VAL A 38 -7.78 7.29 5.00
CA VAL A 38 -6.36 7.46 5.37
C VAL A 38 -5.44 6.87 4.30
N CYS A 39 -5.69 5.65 3.80
CA CYS A 39 -4.87 5.03 2.76
C CYS A 39 -4.87 5.87 1.47
N SER A 40 -6.03 6.38 1.07
CA SER A 40 -6.18 7.32 -0.04
C SER A 40 -5.40 8.63 0.19
N SER A 41 -5.41 9.16 1.41
CA SER A 41 -4.64 10.37 1.78
C SER A 41 -3.13 10.12 1.75
N ASN A 42 -2.67 8.95 2.19
CA ASN A 42 -1.27 8.54 2.11
C ASN A 42 -0.80 8.42 0.65
N LEU A 43 -1.58 7.81 -0.23
CA LEU A 43 -1.27 7.77 -1.67
C LEU A 43 -1.22 9.16 -2.31
N ARG A 44 -2.08 10.10 -1.90
CA ARG A 44 -1.99 11.49 -2.36
C ARG A 44 -0.67 12.14 -1.92
N GLN A 45 -0.25 11.93 -0.68
CA GLN A 45 1.04 12.41 -0.18
C GLN A 45 2.21 11.76 -0.93
N LEU A 46 2.13 10.46 -1.23
CA LEU A 46 3.10 9.77 -2.09
C LEU A 46 3.16 10.40 -3.48
N GLY A 47 2.02 10.70 -4.11
CA GLY A 47 1.96 11.39 -5.39
C GLY A 47 2.61 12.76 -5.37
N LEU A 48 2.37 13.56 -4.32
CA LEU A 48 3.05 14.84 -4.15
C LEU A 48 4.57 14.67 -3.99
N GLY A 49 5.01 13.69 -3.20
CA GLY A 49 6.42 13.36 -3.04
C GLY A 49 7.08 12.91 -4.34
N LEU A 50 6.39 12.08 -5.14
CA LEU A 50 6.83 11.67 -6.48
C LEU A 50 6.97 12.86 -7.42
N GLN A 51 5.99 13.77 -7.42
CA GLN A 51 6.02 14.98 -8.24
C GLN A 51 7.21 15.88 -7.87
N LEU A 52 7.42 16.15 -6.58
CA LEU A 52 8.55 16.95 -6.10
C LEU A 52 9.89 16.31 -6.46
N TYR A 53 10.02 15.00 -6.27
CA TYR A 53 11.21 14.25 -6.68
C TYR A 53 11.45 14.36 -8.19
N ALA A 54 10.39 14.21 -8.98
CA ALA A 54 10.47 14.26 -10.44
C ALA A 54 10.88 15.65 -10.93
N ASP A 55 10.37 16.73 -10.33
CA ASP A 55 10.76 18.10 -10.66
C ASP A 55 12.28 18.29 -10.51
N ASP A 56 12.87 17.78 -9.43
CA ASP A 56 14.31 17.86 -9.18
C ASP A 56 15.13 16.82 -9.98
N SER A 57 14.49 15.75 -10.45
CA SER A 57 15.11 14.62 -11.16
C SER A 57 14.83 14.61 -12.67
N ARG A 58 14.52 15.77 -13.26
CA ARG A 58 14.24 15.94 -14.71
C ARG A 58 13.07 15.07 -15.21
N GLY A 59 12.03 14.96 -14.40
CA GLY A 59 10.83 14.18 -14.63
C GLY A 59 10.96 12.69 -14.33
N GLN A 60 12.13 12.20 -13.93
CA GLN A 60 12.31 10.78 -13.65
C GLN A 60 11.67 10.41 -12.31
N LEU A 61 10.90 9.33 -12.31
CA LEU A 61 10.42 8.72 -11.08
C LEU A 61 11.58 8.06 -10.30
N PRO A 62 11.42 7.87 -8.97
CA PRO A 62 12.42 7.18 -8.16
C PRO A 62 12.81 5.82 -8.77
N PRO A 63 14.11 5.57 -8.99
CA PRO A 63 14.57 4.33 -9.58
C PRO A 63 14.37 3.17 -8.60
N SER A 64 14.12 1.98 -9.15
CA SER A 64 14.11 0.74 -8.39
C SER A 64 15.12 -0.27 -8.95
N ALA A 65 15.74 -1.01 -8.05
CA ALA A 65 16.51 -2.21 -8.30
C ALA A 65 15.73 -3.26 -9.06
N PHE A 66 14.43 -3.37 -8.81
CA PHE A 66 13.60 -4.42 -9.40
C PHE A 66 13.14 -4.12 -10.83
N LEU A 67 13.41 -2.91 -11.34
CA LEU A 67 13.11 -2.51 -12.73
C LEU A 67 14.32 -2.48 -13.67
N ARG A 68 15.55 -2.61 -13.14
CA ARG A 68 16.79 -2.29 -13.89
C ARG A 68 17.57 -3.48 -14.45
N TYR A 69 17.32 -4.71 -14.02
CA TYR A 69 18.24 -5.84 -14.28
C TYR A 69 17.72 -6.94 -15.22
N GLY A 70 16.66 -6.68 -16.00
CA GLY A 70 16.11 -7.68 -16.94
C GLY A 70 15.48 -8.91 -16.26
N THR A 71 15.42 -8.88 -14.93
CA THR A 71 14.65 -9.73 -14.03
C THR A 71 13.62 -8.81 -13.39
N ASP A 72 12.66 -8.33 -14.19
CA ASP A 72 11.61 -7.47 -13.67
C ASP A 72 10.90 -8.21 -12.53
N GLN A 73 11.17 -7.77 -11.31
CA GLN A 73 10.70 -8.38 -10.07
C GLN A 73 9.58 -7.50 -9.52
N SER A 74 8.53 -7.33 -10.31
CA SER A 74 7.43 -6.41 -9.99
C SER A 74 6.84 -6.69 -8.61
N SER A 75 6.80 -7.95 -8.16
CA SER A 75 6.33 -8.30 -6.82
C SER A 75 7.16 -7.70 -5.68
N GLU A 76 8.42 -7.38 -5.89
CA GLU A 76 9.30 -6.79 -4.87
C GLU A 76 9.17 -5.26 -4.77
N MET A 77 8.34 -4.64 -5.62
CA MET A 77 8.21 -3.18 -5.71
C MET A 77 7.44 -2.53 -4.54
N MET A 78 7.12 -3.29 -3.49
CA MET A 78 6.71 -2.77 -2.18
C MET A 78 7.90 -2.48 -1.25
N THR A 79 9.11 -2.88 -1.66
CA THR A 79 10.34 -2.69 -0.89
C THR A 79 10.79 -1.22 -0.92
N LEU A 80 11.04 -0.65 0.26
CA LEU A 80 11.49 0.73 0.44
C LEU A 80 13.00 0.81 0.69
N ARG A 81 13.57 -0.21 1.32
CA ARG A 81 15.00 -0.32 1.56
C ARG A 81 15.41 -1.77 1.45
N LEU A 82 16.39 -2.05 0.60
CA LEU A 82 16.91 -3.38 0.33
C LEU A 82 17.66 -3.95 1.52
N SER A 83 17.59 -5.26 1.70
CA SER A 83 18.43 -5.98 2.64
C SER A 83 19.92 -5.83 2.29
N PRO A 84 20.85 -5.81 3.28
CA PRO A 84 22.28 -5.75 2.99
C PRO A 84 22.82 -6.92 2.16
N ASP A 85 22.15 -8.07 2.21
CA ASP A 85 22.50 -9.33 1.53
C ASP A 85 21.96 -9.43 0.09
N THR A 86 21.10 -8.50 -0.33
CA THR A 86 20.58 -8.50 -1.70
C THR A 86 21.74 -8.29 -2.68
N ARG A 87 21.91 -9.22 -3.62
CA ARG A 87 22.96 -9.16 -4.66
C ARG A 87 22.78 -7.99 -5.63
N ILE A 88 21.65 -7.30 -5.53
CA ILE A 88 21.25 -6.20 -6.38
C ILE A 88 21.35 -4.92 -5.55
N ARG A 89 22.35 -4.07 -5.82
CA ARG A 89 22.51 -2.77 -5.18
C ARG A 89 22.44 -1.67 -6.24
N VAL A 90 21.31 -0.96 -6.30
CA VAL A 90 21.15 0.21 -7.19
C VAL A 90 21.53 1.52 -6.51
N THR A 91 21.38 1.60 -5.20
CA THR A 91 21.72 2.78 -4.41
C THR A 91 22.82 2.45 -3.41
N ARG A 92 23.66 3.44 -3.08
CA ARG A 92 24.80 3.24 -2.15
C ARG A 92 24.35 2.89 -0.74
N ASP A 93 23.14 3.30 -0.40
CA ASP A 93 22.54 3.33 0.93
C ASP A 93 21.29 2.44 1.05
N GLY A 94 21.01 1.63 0.02
CA GLY A 94 20.00 0.57 0.04
C GLY A 94 18.56 1.04 -0.15
N TRP A 95 18.27 2.34 -0.09
CA TRP A 95 16.93 2.88 -0.37
C TRP A 95 16.52 2.63 -1.81
N ASP A 96 15.27 2.23 -2.02
CA ASP A 96 14.75 1.81 -3.32
C ASP A 96 13.33 2.36 -3.54
N GLY A 97 12.98 2.63 -4.80
CA GLY A 97 11.64 3.05 -5.19
C GLY A 97 11.08 4.17 -4.31
N LEU A 98 9.92 3.94 -3.70
CA LEU A 98 9.25 4.93 -2.83
C LEU A 98 10.08 5.29 -1.58
N GLY A 99 10.94 4.41 -1.09
CA GLY A 99 11.80 4.71 0.06
C GLY A 99 12.82 5.81 -0.21
N ILE A 100 13.13 6.08 -1.48
CA ILE A 100 13.97 7.22 -1.86
C ILE A 100 13.33 8.54 -1.41
N LEU A 101 11.99 8.65 -1.43
CA LEU A 101 11.28 9.86 -1.02
C LEU A 101 11.47 10.17 0.47
N TYR A 102 11.61 9.14 1.30
CA TYR A 102 11.98 9.31 2.71
C TYR A 102 13.43 9.75 2.85
N ARG A 103 14.35 9.04 2.17
CA ARG A 103 15.79 9.32 2.22
C ARG A 103 16.12 10.74 1.78
N THR A 104 15.46 11.26 0.75
CA THR A 104 15.67 12.62 0.23
C THR A 104 14.80 13.66 0.92
N GLU A 105 14.13 13.30 2.01
CA GLU A 105 13.32 14.20 2.86
C GLU A 105 12.10 14.83 2.17
N TYR A 106 11.68 14.35 1.00
CA TYR A 106 10.39 14.78 0.40
C TYR A 106 9.20 14.28 1.23
N LEU A 107 9.34 13.09 1.85
CA LEU A 107 8.33 12.48 2.73
C LEU A 107 9.00 11.94 4.00
N PRO A 108 9.28 12.79 5.00
CA PRO A 108 10.08 12.42 6.18
C PRO A 108 9.32 11.57 7.21
N THR A 109 8.03 11.31 7.01
CA THR A 109 7.21 10.52 7.95
C THR A 109 7.03 9.09 7.44
N SER A 110 7.64 8.13 8.12
CA SER A 110 7.61 6.71 7.77
C SER A 110 6.20 6.11 7.72
N GLY A 111 5.28 6.59 8.56
CA GLY A 111 3.90 6.10 8.59
C GLY A 111 3.11 6.33 7.28
N ILE A 112 3.55 7.26 6.42
CA ILE A 112 2.90 7.53 5.13
C ILE A 112 3.01 6.32 4.18
N PHE A 113 4.02 5.48 4.35
CA PHE A 113 4.23 4.29 3.52
C PHE A 113 3.41 3.07 3.96
N TYR A 114 2.51 3.27 4.94
CA TYR A 114 1.69 2.20 5.52
C TYR A 114 0.19 2.58 5.55
N CYS A 115 -0.63 1.81 4.83
CA CYS A 115 -2.07 1.78 4.87
C CYS A 115 -2.56 1.06 6.15
N PRO A 116 -3.42 1.70 6.97
CA PRO A 116 -3.98 1.07 8.18
C PRO A 116 -4.96 -0.08 7.94
N SER A 117 -5.38 -0.37 6.70
CA SER A 117 -6.19 -1.55 6.37
C SER A 117 -5.34 -2.80 6.07
N HIS A 118 -4.02 -2.65 5.97
CA HIS A 118 -3.12 -3.78 5.70
C HIS A 118 -3.21 -4.86 6.77
N HIS A 119 -3.22 -6.12 6.34
CA HIS A 119 -3.39 -7.30 7.19
C HIS A 119 -2.40 -8.43 6.88
N GLY A 120 -1.48 -8.19 5.94
CA GLY A 120 -0.42 -9.14 5.57
C GLY A 120 0.80 -9.10 6.49
N ASP A 121 1.90 -9.63 5.98
CA ASP A 121 3.14 -9.83 6.73
C ASP A 121 3.98 -8.55 6.89
N HIS A 122 3.54 -7.42 6.33
CA HIS A 122 4.28 -6.17 6.30
C HIS A 122 3.64 -5.00 7.07
N PRO A 123 3.22 -5.17 8.35
CA PRO A 123 2.74 -4.06 9.17
C PRO A 123 3.89 -3.12 9.56
N TYR A 124 3.56 -1.86 9.85
CA TYR A 124 4.54 -0.85 10.24
C TYR A 124 5.40 -1.27 11.44
N GLU A 125 4.79 -1.94 12.41
CA GLU A 125 5.41 -2.38 13.65
C GLU A 125 6.58 -3.35 13.41
N ALA A 126 6.49 -4.18 12.38
CA ALA A 126 7.55 -5.12 12.00
C ALA A 126 8.84 -4.41 11.56
N TYR A 127 8.72 -3.18 11.05
CA TYR A 127 9.83 -2.39 10.52
C TYR A 127 10.19 -1.17 11.37
N ALA A 128 9.49 -0.93 12.49
CA ALA A 128 9.68 0.27 13.31
C ALA A 128 11.12 0.42 13.84
N GLU A 129 11.85 -0.68 14.08
CA GLU A 129 13.26 -0.64 14.42
C GLU A 129 14.13 -0.32 13.19
N ALA A 130 13.85 -0.95 12.05
CA ALA A 130 14.57 -0.70 10.79
C ALA A 130 14.48 0.76 10.33
N TRP A 131 13.33 1.42 10.56
CA TRP A 131 13.16 2.85 10.32
C TRP A 131 14.02 3.75 11.21
N ARG A 132 14.35 3.31 12.43
CA ARG A 132 15.21 4.04 13.37
C ARG A 132 16.69 3.71 13.19
N SER A 133 16.99 2.63 12.47
CA SER A 133 18.35 2.19 12.20
C SER A 133 18.83 2.63 10.82
N SER A 134 20.14 2.61 10.61
CA SER A 134 20.75 2.82 9.29
C SER A 134 20.83 1.56 8.44
N THR A 135 20.32 0.41 8.91
CA THR A 135 20.51 -0.91 8.29
C THR A 135 19.29 -1.81 8.44
N GLY A 136 19.04 -2.64 7.43
CA GLY A 136 17.97 -3.64 7.46
C GLY A 136 16.92 -3.37 6.40
N GLU A 137 16.27 -4.42 5.93
CA GLU A 137 15.21 -4.32 4.95
C GLU A 137 14.01 -3.56 5.50
N ILE A 138 13.35 -2.80 4.63
CA ILE A 138 12.08 -2.15 4.92
C ILE A 138 11.15 -2.45 3.76
N VAL A 139 10.01 -3.06 4.07
CA VAL A 139 8.91 -3.26 3.13
C VAL A 139 7.74 -2.38 3.58
N GLY A 140 7.20 -1.61 2.64
CA GLY A 140 5.97 -0.85 2.85
C GLY A 140 4.74 -1.68 2.49
N ASN A 141 3.58 -1.06 2.46
CA ASN A 141 2.36 -1.74 2.01
C ASN A 141 1.64 -1.01 0.86
N TYR A 142 2.35 -0.13 0.15
CA TYR A 142 1.93 0.41 -1.14
C TYR A 142 2.78 -0.19 -2.23
N HIS A 143 2.13 -0.62 -3.31
CA HIS A 143 2.79 -1.23 -4.44
C HIS A 143 3.17 -0.17 -5.46
N TYR A 144 4.46 0.00 -5.71
CA TYR A 144 4.97 0.98 -6.67
C TYR A 144 5.18 0.34 -8.05
N ARG A 145 4.95 1.10 -9.13
CA ARG A 145 5.20 0.60 -10.49
C ARG A 145 6.43 1.22 -11.13
N GLY A 146 6.66 2.51 -10.87
CA GLY A 146 7.85 3.26 -11.31
C GLY A 146 8.08 3.42 -12.81
N ARG A 147 7.24 2.81 -13.64
CA ARG A 147 7.14 2.98 -15.09
C ARG A 147 5.73 2.64 -15.56
N ASP A 148 5.43 3.00 -16.79
CA ASP A 148 4.21 2.57 -17.46
C ASP A 148 4.39 1.29 -18.28
N SER A 149 3.32 0.85 -18.96
CA SER A 149 3.32 -0.34 -19.82
C SER A 149 4.30 -0.25 -20.99
N ASP A 150 4.64 0.97 -21.44
CA ASP A 150 5.61 1.21 -22.52
C ASP A 150 7.06 1.30 -21.99
N GLY A 151 7.25 1.16 -20.67
CA GLY A 151 8.54 1.30 -20.01
C GLY A 151 9.01 2.75 -19.87
N ARG A 152 8.13 3.74 -20.06
CA ARG A 152 8.45 5.14 -19.75
C ARG A 152 8.58 5.28 -18.24
N HIS A 153 9.64 5.95 -17.79
CA HIS A 153 9.89 6.26 -16.38
C HIS A 153 9.78 7.76 -16.07
N ASN A 154 9.58 8.59 -17.10
CA ASN A 154 9.44 10.02 -16.96
C ASN A 154 7.96 10.40 -16.83
N ILE A 155 7.56 10.93 -15.68
CA ILE A 155 6.16 11.23 -15.35
C ILE A 155 5.52 12.21 -16.34
N TYR A 156 6.27 13.19 -16.86
CA TYR A 156 5.74 14.19 -17.81
C TYR A 156 5.50 13.63 -19.22
N THR A 157 5.98 12.42 -19.48
CA THR A 157 5.79 11.74 -20.77
C THR A 157 4.72 10.66 -20.72
N MET A 158 4.18 10.38 -19.54
CA MET A 158 3.14 9.36 -19.32
C MET A 158 1.75 9.90 -19.63
N VAL A 159 0.82 9.00 -19.90
CA VAL A 159 -0.60 9.35 -19.96
C VAL A 159 -1.08 9.64 -18.53
N PRO A 160 -1.88 10.68 -18.27
CA PRO A 160 -2.33 11.01 -16.91
C PRO A 160 -3.04 9.88 -16.17
N GLU A 161 -3.72 8.97 -16.90
CA GLU A 161 -4.43 7.82 -16.34
C GLU A 161 -3.53 6.60 -16.08
N THR A 162 -2.24 6.67 -16.36
CA THR A 162 -1.29 5.60 -16.05
C THR A 162 -1.19 5.41 -14.53
N SER A 163 -1.31 4.17 -14.06
CA SER A 163 -1.10 3.83 -12.65
C SER A 163 0.38 3.91 -12.26
N LEU A 164 0.68 4.66 -11.20
CA LEU A 164 2.04 4.82 -10.65
C LEU A 164 2.27 4.03 -9.37
N ALA A 165 1.27 3.98 -8.51
CA ALA A 165 1.27 3.23 -7.27
C ALA A 165 -0.15 2.85 -6.88
N ALA A 166 -0.30 1.87 -6.02
CA ALA A 166 -1.58 1.45 -5.48
C ALA A 166 -1.40 0.96 -4.04
N ASP A 167 -2.50 0.61 -3.40
CA ASP A 167 -2.45 -0.25 -2.21
C ASP A 167 -1.68 -1.56 -2.50
N GLY A 168 -1.32 -2.29 -1.46
CA GLY A 168 -0.51 -3.50 -1.55
C GLY A 168 -1.13 -4.54 -2.47
N MET A 169 -0.30 -5.15 -3.32
CA MET A 169 -0.71 -6.17 -4.30
C MET A 169 0.36 -7.24 -4.53
N ARG A 170 1.36 -7.37 -3.63
CA ARG A 170 2.44 -8.36 -3.81
C ARG A 170 1.93 -9.79 -3.71
N THR A 171 1.03 -10.02 -2.76
CA THR A 171 0.38 -11.29 -2.46
C THR A 171 -1.09 -11.02 -2.13
N LEU A 172 -1.89 -12.08 -2.03
CA LEU A 172 -3.28 -11.96 -1.55
C LEU A 172 -3.34 -11.43 -0.11
N ASP A 173 -2.40 -11.81 0.75
CA ASP A 173 -2.34 -11.34 2.14
C ASP A 173 -1.89 -9.87 2.23
N ASP A 174 -1.08 -9.42 1.26
CA ASP A 174 -0.67 -8.02 1.14
C ASP A 174 -1.75 -7.11 0.52
N TYR A 175 -2.88 -7.68 0.08
CA TYR A 175 -3.95 -6.94 -0.55
C TYR A 175 -4.73 -6.10 0.46
N ASN A 176 -4.30 -4.85 0.69
CA ASN A 176 -4.74 -4.04 1.85
C ASN A 176 -6.25 -4.00 2.09
N HIS A 177 -7.07 -3.96 1.04
CA HIS A 177 -8.52 -3.89 1.16
C HIS A 177 -9.15 -5.08 0.42
N HIS A 178 -9.96 -5.89 1.10
CA HIS A 178 -10.53 -7.11 0.50
C HIS A 178 -11.59 -6.87 -0.61
N VAL A 179 -12.01 -5.62 -0.83
CA VAL A 179 -13.15 -5.28 -1.69
C VAL A 179 -12.78 -4.30 -2.82
N GLY A 180 -11.50 -3.97 -2.96
CA GLY A 180 -11.02 -3.00 -3.93
C GLY A 180 -9.68 -2.41 -3.51
N LEU A 181 -9.26 -1.32 -4.14
CA LEU A 181 -7.99 -0.68 -3.84
C LEU A 181 -7.98 0.77 -4.30
N ASN A 182 -7.15 1.58 -3.64
CA ASN A 182 -6.80 2.91 -4.08
C ASN A 182 -5.63 2.83 -5.07
N VAL A 183 -5.74 3.59 -6.16
CA VAL A 183 -4.74 3.66 -7.22
C VAL A 183 -4.36 5.12 -7.43
N LEU A 184 -3.08 5.42 -7.32
CA LEU A 184 -2.49 6.70 -7.69
C LEU A 184 -2.16 6.72 -9.18
N ARG A 185 -2.74 7.68 -9.89
CA ARG A 185 -2.48 7.89 -11.32
C ARG A 185 -1.40 8.96 -11.55
N ALA A 186 -0.79 8.96 -12.73
CA ALA A 186 0.24 9.92 -13.12
C ALA A 186 -0.25 11.38 -13.14
N GLY A 187 -1.55 11.59 -13.33
CA GLY A 187 -2.22 12.88 -13.15
C GLY A 187 -2.40 13.33 -11.69
N LEU A 188 -1.73 12.67 -10.74
CA LEU A 188 -1.70 12.99 -9.31
C LEU A 188 -3.06 12.91 -8.60
N HIS A 189 -4.00 12.17 -9.16
CA HIS A 189 -5.26 11.86 -8.50
C HIS A 189 -5.26 10.41 -8.02
N VAL A 190 -6.00 10.17 -6.94
CA VAL A 190 -6.19 8.83 -6.38
C VAL A 190 -7.62 8.40 -6.66
N ALA A 191 -7.77 7.31 -7.41
CA ALA A 191 -9.04 6.69 -7.75
C ALA A 191 -9.25 5.43 -6.89
N TRP A 192 -10.50 5.09 -6.63
CA TRP A 192 -10.84 3.78 -6.08
C TRP A 192 -11.23 2.85 -7.22
N LEU A 193 -10.60 1.70 -7.26
CA LEU A 193 -11.03 0.60 -8.10
C LEU A 193 -11.80 -0.41 -7.25
N ASP A 194 -13.04 -0.67 -7.63
CA ASP A 194 -13.89 -1.65 -6.97
C ASP A 194 -13.49 -3.07 -7.40
N ASP A 195 -13.36 -3.95 -6.42
CA ASP A 195 -13.06 -5.38 -6.62
C ASP A 195 -14.01 -6.25 -5.77
N GLY A 196 -15.28 -5.86 -5.67
CA GLY A 196 -16.27 -6.61 -4.89
C GLY A 196 -16.50 -8.05 -5.38
N GLU A 197 -16.18 -8.33 -6.65
CA GLU A 197 -16.22 -9.66 -7.26
C GLU A 197 -14.92 -10.46 -7.05
N GLY A 198 -13.87 -9.83 -6.48
CA GLY A 198 -12.57 -10.46 -6.24
C GLY A 198 -11.79 -10.83 -7.52
N SER A 199 -12.05 -10.14 -8.62
CA SER A 199 -11.37 -10.39 -9.91
C SER A 199 -9.88 -10.07 -9.81
N LEU A 200 -9.52 -8.96 -9.19
CA LEU A 200 -8.12 -8.58 -8.98
C LEU A 200 -7.47 -9.47 -7.91
N ALA A 201 -8.14 -9.64 -6.76
CA ALA A 201 -7.65 -10.49 -5.68
C ALA A 201 -7.34 -11.93 -6.16
N ALA A 202 -8.17 -12.50 -7.04
CA ALA A 202 -7.95 -13.83 -7.61
C ALA A 202 -6.74 -13.93 -8.55
N MET A 203 -6.19 -12.80 -9.05
CA MET A 203 -4.96 -12.79 -9.86
C MET A 203 -3.71 -12.89 -8.99
N LEU A 204 -3.78 -12.46 -7.73
CA LEU A 204 -2.62 -12.35 -6.85
C LEU A 204 -2.13 -13.72 -6.35
N ALA A 205 -0.83 -13.82 -6.12
CA ALA A 205 -0.22 -15.05 -5.61
C ALA A 205 -0.63 -15.33 -4.16
N ASN A 206 -0.83 -16.61 -3.84
CA ASN A 206 -0.95 -17.09 -2.46
C ASN A 206 0.44 -17.33 -1.88
N GLY A 207 0.76 -16.78 -0.71
CA GLY A 207 2.07 -16.95 -0.08
C GLY A 207 3.15 -16.05 -0.69
N ASP A 208 4.40 -16.52 -0.70
CA ASP A 208 5.57 -15.70 -1.00
C ASP A 208 5.63 -15.22 -2.46
N GLY A 209 5.69 -13.89 -2.62
CA GLY A 209 5.70 -13.17 -3.91
C GLY A 209 6.98 -13.33 -4.74
N GLY A 210 7.55 -14.54 -4.83
CA GLY A 210 8.73 -14.84 -5.65
C GLY A 210 8.49 -14.70 -7.17
N ASN A 211 9.27 -15.40 -8.01
CA ASN A 211 9.19 -15.25 -9.48
C ASN A 211 7.77 -15.45 -10.08
N GLY A 212 6.93 -16.29 -9.47
CA GLY A 212 5.53 -16.44 -9.88
C GLY A 212 4.63 -15.24 -9.51
N GLY A 213 4.99 -14.51 -8.46
CA GLY A 213 4.27 -13.32 -7.99
C GLY A 213 4.47 -12.11 -8.91
N SER A 214 5.63 -11.96 -9.55
CA SER A 214 5.86 -10.83 -10.46
C SER A 214 4.93 -10.86 -11.68
N GLN A 215 4.69 -12.03 -12.28
CA GLN A 215 3.74 -12.17 -13.38
C GLN A 215 2.30 -11.84 -12.95
N ALA A 216 1.90 -12.24 -11.75
CA ALA A 216 0.58 -11.92 -11.19
C ALA A 216 0.42 -10.40 -10.99
N VAL A 217 1.45 -9.74 -10.46
CA VAL A 217 1.47 -8.29 -10.27
C VAL A 217 1.42 -7.53 -11.59
N ASP A 218 2.15 -7.98 -12.61
CA ASP A 218 2.10 -7.36 -13.94
C ASP A 218 0.69 -7.45 -14.55
N GLN A 219 0.04 -8.61 -14.44
CA GLN A 219 -1.35 -8.79 -14.87
C GLN A 219 -2.32 -7.91 -14.08
N ALA A 220 -2.10 -7.76 -12.76
CA ALA A 220 -2.90 -6.87 -11.93
C ALA A 220 -2.76 -5.41 -12.39
N TRP A 221 -1.55 -4.95 -12.73
CA TRP A 221 -1.35 -3.61 -13.29
C TRP A 221 -2.04 -3.40 -14.63
N ASP A 222 -1.96 -4.38 -15.54
CA ASP A 222 -2.66 -4.32 -16.83
C ASP A 222 -4.18 -4.27 -16.64
N PHE A 223 -4.72 -5.02 -15.68
CA PHE A 223 -6.13 -4.96 -15.31
C PHE A 223 -6.52 -3.57 -14.80
N ILE A 224 -5.71 -2.95 -13.93
CA ILE A 224 -5.99 -1.62 -13.37
C ILE A 224 -5.93 -0.53 -14.43
N ASP A 225 -4.97 -0.59 -15.36
CA ASP A 225 -4.87 0.38 -16.44
C ASP A 225 -5.99 0.26 -17.48
N SER A 226 -6.65 -0.90 -17.55
CA SER A 226 -7.81 -1.12 -18.43
C SER A 226 -9.13 -0.51 -17.89
N ARG A 227 -9.13 0.04 -16.68
CA ARG A 227 -10.29 0.55 -15.94
C ARG A 227 -10.18 2.06 -15.69
#